data_AF-E7QQC1-F1
#
_entry.id   AF-E7QQC1-F1
#
_cell.length_a   1.000
_cell.length_b   1.000
_cell.length_c   1.000
_cell.angle_alpha   90.00
_cell.angle_beta   90.00
_cell.angle_gamma   90.00
#
_symmetry.space_group_name_H-M   'P 1'
#
loop_
_entity.id
_entity.type
_entity.pdbx_description
1 polymer ?
#
loop_
_entity_poly.entity_id
_entity_poly.type
_entity_poly.pdbx_seq_one_letter_code
_entity_poly.pdbx_strand_id
1 'polypeptide(L)' 'MVGPMSREERSAAMLRLKIAVVLLVGASGGLIAFHGGASVLGLVAATVGGLVVGALLTWYLSWIVR' A
#
# COMPACT_ATOMS: atom_id res chain seq x y z
N MET A 1 -24.65 14.13 -17.35
CA MET A 1 -24.21 13.46 -16.11
C MET A 1 -23.64 12.11 -16.50
N VAL A 2 -22.45 11.74 -16.03
CA VAL A 2 -21.92 10.38 -16.25
C VAL A 2 -22.77 9.39 -15.46
N GLY A 3 -23.09 8.24 -16.06
CA GLY A 3 -23.87 7.18 -15.43
C GLY A 3 -23.15 6.56 -14.23
N PRO A 4 -23.88 5.83 -13.37
CA PRO A 4 -23.27 5.15 -12.23
C PRO A 4 -22.21 4.16 -12.72
N MET A 5 -21.04 4.20 -12.06
CA MET A 5 -19.91 3.30 -12.33
C MET A 5 -20.34 1.84 -12.18
N SER A 6 -19.94 0.98 -13.12
CA SER A 6 -20.23 -0.45 -13.05
C SER A 6 -19.50 -1.11 -11.86
N ARG A 7 -19.99 -2.28 -11.44
CA ARG A 7 -19.40 -3.01 -10.30
C ARG A 7 -17.99 -3.52 -10.63
N GLU A 8 -17.74 -3.92 -11.88
CA GLU A 8 -16.41 -4.33 -12.32
C GLU A 8 -15.42 -3.17 -12.26
N GLU A 9 -15.79 -2.00 -12.79
CA GLU A 9 -14.94 -0.80 -12.77
C GLU A 9 -14.60 -0.36 -11.35
N ARG A 10 -15.60 -0.38 -10.45
CA ARG A 10 -15.40 -0.06 -9.04
C ARG A 10 -14.41 -1.01 -8.37
N SER A 11 -14.52 -2.30 -8.65
CA SER A 11 -13.66 -3.34 -8.07
C SER A 11 -12.23 -3.21 -8.57
N ALA A 12 -12.04 -2.96 -9.87
CA ALA A 12 -10.73 -2.73 -10.46
C ALA A 12 -10.07 -1.45 -9.93
N ALA A 13 -10.82 -0.35 -9.82
CA ALA A 13 -10.34 0.90 -9.25
C ALA A 13 -9.93 0.73 -7.77
N MET A 14 -10.75 0.00 -7.00
CA MET A 14 -10.47 -0.29 -5.59
C MET A 14 -9.20 -1.14 -5.43
N LEU A 15 -9.00 -2.15 -6.30
CA LEU A 15 -7.79 -2.97 -6.29
C LEU A 15 -6.54 -2.13 -6.57
N ARG A 16 -6.59 -1.26 -7.60
CA ARG A 16 -5.49 -0.34 -7.92
C ARG A 16 -5.16 0.58 -6.76
N LEU A 17 -6.18 1.12 -6.10
CA LEU A 17 -5.99 1.99 -4.92
C LEU A 17 -5.31 1.23 -3.78
N LYS A 18 -5.74 0.01 -3.47
CA LYS A 18 -5.08 -0.82 -2.43
C LYS A 18 -3.61 -1.05 -2.76
N ILE A 19 -3.30 -1.45 -4.00
CA ILE A 19 -1.92 -1.67 -4.45
C ILE A 19 -1.10 -0.38 -4.30
N ALA A 20 -1.64 0.76 -4.74
CA ALA A 20 -0.96 2.05 -4.64
C ALA A 20 -0.65 2.42 -3.19
N VAL A 21 -1.59 2.20 -2.25
CA VAL A 21 -1.36 2.44 -0.82
C VAL A 21 -0.26 1.53 -0.28
N VAL A 22 -0.28 0.23 -0.59
CA VAL A 22 0.76 -0.70 -0.13
C VAL A 22 2.14 -0.27 -0.62
N LEU A 23 2.26 0.03 -1.92
CA LEU A 23 3.52 0.48 -2.51
C LEU A 23 4.00 1.80 -1.91
N LEU A 24 3.10 2.75 -1.64
CA LEU A 24 3.44 4.03 -1.04
C LEU A 24 4.02 3.87 0.37
N VAL A 25 3.42 3.01 1.19
CA VAL A 25 3.91 2.75 2.55
C VAL A 25 5.27 2.05 2.52
N GLY A 26 5.44 1.04 1.66
CA GLY A 26 6.72 0.36 1.46
C GLY A 26 7.82 1.29 1.00
N ALA A 27 7.56 2.07 -0.05
CA ALA A 27 8.51 3.04 -0.59
C ALA A 27 8.86 4.13 0.44
N SER A 28 7.89 4.60 1.22
CA SER A 28 8.13 5.58 2.29
C SER A 28 9.08 5.03 3.36
N GLY A 29 8.83 3.81 3.86
CA GLY A 29 9.70 3.16 4.84
C GLY A 29 11.13 2.98 4.33
N GLY A 30 11.28 2.53 3.07
CA GLY A 30 12.57 2.43 2.41
C GLY A 30 13.26 3.78 2.27
N LEU A 31 12.55 4.81 1.83
CA LEU A 31 13.13 6.14 1.63
C LEU A 31 13.60 6.78 2.95
N ILE A 32 12.85 6.57 4.04
CA ILE A 32 13.24 7.01 5.39
C ILE A 32 14.51 6.29 5.83
N ALA A 33 14.59 4.96 5.65
CA ALA A 33 15.78 4.18 5.98
C ALA A 33 17.01 4.61 5.15
N PHE A 34 16.79 4.91 3.87
CA PHE A 34 17.85 5.41 2.98
C PHE A 34 18.39 6.75 3.46
N HIS A 35 17.52 7.72 3.75
CA HIS A 35 17.94 9.03 4.26
C HIS A 35 18.53 8.96 5.67
N GLY A 36 18.12 7.98 6.48
CA GLY A 36 18.67 7.72 7.81
C GLY A 36 20.04 7.03 7.80
N GLY A 37 20.60 6.71 6.63
CA GLY A 37 21.90 6.03 6.51
C GLY A 37 21.88 4.57 6.95
N ALA A 38 20.72 3.90 6.88
CA ALA A 38 20.60 2.49 7.22
C ALA A 38 21.49 1.64 6.30
N SER A 39 21.98 0.51 6.83
CA SER A 39 22.67 -0.49 6.02
C SER A 39 21.73 -1.06 4.94
N VAL A 40 22.28 -1.71 3.92
CA VAL A 40 21.50 -2.35 2.83
C VAL A 40 20.43 -3.30 3.41
N LEU A 41 20.77 -4.05 4.45
CA LEU A 41 19.82 -4.94 5.11
C LEU A 41 18.70 -4.16 5.82
N GLY A 42 19.03 -3.04 6.48
CA GLY A 42 18.06 -2.16 7.12
C GLY A 42 17.10 -1.50 6.11
N LEU A 43 17.61 -1.08 4.95
CA LEU A 43 16.81 -0.55 3.85
C LEU A 43 15.78 -1.55 3.34
N VAL A 44 16.23 -2.78 3.07
CA VAL A 44 15.36 -3.87 2.61
C VAL A 44 14.32 -4.22 3.68
N ALA A 45 14.76 -4.33 4.94
CA ALA A 45 13.86 -4.62 6.07
C ALA A 45 12.79 -3.54 6.24
N ALA A 46 13.15 -2.26 6.16
CA ALA A 46 12.22 -1.14 6.26
C ALA A 46 11.22 -1.11 5.10
N THR A 47 11.69 -1.38 3.88
CA THR A 47 10.84 -1.44 2.69
C THR A 47 9.85 -2.60 2.79
N VAL A 48 10.33 -3.81 3.10
CA VAL A 48 9.49 -5.00 3.26
C VAL A 48 8.52 -4.83 4.43
N GLY A 49 8.98 -4.29 5.56
CA GLY A 49 8.14 -3.96 6.71
C GLY A 49 7.03 -2.98 6.34
N GLY A 50 7.35 -1.93 5.59
CA GLY A 50 6.35 -0.99 5.07
C GLY A 50 5.33 -1.65 4.14
N LEU A 51 5.76 -2.54 3.24
CA LEU A 51 4.84 -3.30 2.37
C LEU A 51 3.92 -4.20 3.21
N VAL A 52 4.44 -4.89 4.21
CA VAL A 52 3.66 -5.73 5.11
C VAL A 52 2.62 -4.89 5.86
N VAL A 53 3.02 -3.75 6.42
CA VAL A 53 2.11 -2.83 7.11
C VAL A 53 1.03 -2.29 6.16
N GLY A 54 1.40 -1.85 4.96
CA GLY A 54 0.44 -1.39 3.95
C GLY A 54 -0.57 -2.48 3.56
N ALA A 55 -0.11 -3.72 3.37
CA ALA A 55 -0.98 -4.85 3.09
C ALA A 55 -1.92 -5.14 4.27
N LEU A 56 -1.42 -5.10 5.51
CA LEU A 56 -2.21 -5.31 6.71
C LEU A 56 -3.31 -4.24 6.87
N LEU A 57 -2.97 -2.98 6.60
CA LEU A 57 -3.92 -1.86 6.64
C LEU A 57 -5.03 -2.03 5.60
N THR A 58 -4.68 -2.34 4.35
CA THR A 58 -5.68 -2.53 3.29
C THR A 58 -6.54 -3.78 3.52
N TRP A 59 -5.97 -4.84 4.12
CA TRP A 59 -6.71 -6.02 4.57
C TRP A 59 -7.69 -5.66 5.69
N TYR A 60 -7.22 -4.98 6.74
CA TYR A 60 -8.04 -4.55 7.87
C TYR A 60 -9.20 -3.65 7.43
N LEU A 61 -8.93 -2.70 6.54
CA LEU A 61 -9.97 -1.83 5.99
C LEU A 61 -10.99 -2.61 5.15
N SER A 62 -10.56 -3.65 4.44
CA SER A 62 -11.47 -4.53 3.70
C SER A 62 -12.30 -5.41 4.63
N TRP A 63 -11.75 -5.78 5.79
CA TRP A 63 -12.42 -6.58 6.79
C TRP A 63 -13.51 -5.78 7.50
N ILE A 64 -13.24 -4.53 7.89
CA ILE A 64 -14.21 -3.69 8.62
C ILE A 64 -15.35 -3.17 7.73
N VAL A 65 -15.12 -3.05 6.42
CA VAL A 65 -16.12 -2.55 5.45
C VAL A 65 -16.96 -3.69 4.84
N ARG A 66 -16.59 -4.96 5.10
CA ARG A 66 -17.43 -6.12 4.74
C ARG A 66 -18.57 -6.29 5.73
#